data_AF-A0AAX3DX68-F1
#
_entry.id   AF-A0AAX3DX68-F1
#
_cell.length_a   1.000
_cell.length_b   1.000
_cell.length_c   1.000
_cell.angle_alpha   90.00
_cell.angle_beta   90.00
_cell.angle_gamma   90.00
#
_symmetry.space_group_name_H-M   'P 1'
#
loop_
_entity.id
_entity.type
_entity.pdbx_description
1 polymer ?
#
loop_
_entity_poly.entity_id
_entity_poly.type
_entity_poly.pdbx_seq_one_letter_code
_entity_poly.pdbx_strand_id
1 'polypeptide(L)'
;MDSGGIPWAWATVVVTAGVSLITAILTAYLTSRFTKIREREADWRRLKLTRYQEFVDAASGITEGRSTPETIIRFHDAANSIQLVASLPVLEALWHFLDVNSCSNLNRTAELSNQALDKLIRAMRRDVRPIDEAEPKRSFGFIRPPPSSASRK
;
A
#
# COMPACT_ATOMS: atom_id res chain seq x y z
N MET A 1 -23.39 31.90 -64.60
CA MET A 1 -22.39 32.91 -64.18
C MET A 1 -22.54 33.10 -62.69
N ASP A 2 -21.40 32.99 -62.01
CA ASP A 2 -21.10 33.29 -60.61
C ASP A 2 -21.82 32.40 -59.58
N SER A 3 -21.32 31.19 -59.28
CA SER A 3 -19.98 30.89 -58.70
C SER A 3 -19.56 31.87 -57.61
N GLY A 4 -20.35 31.92 -56.54
CA GLY A 4 -20.06 32.70 -55.33
C GLY A 4 -20.39 31.96 -54.04
N GLY A 5 -20.33 30.61 -54.06
CA GLY A 5 -20.59 29.76 -52.91
C GLY A 5 -19.61 30.01 -51.77
N ILE A 6 -19.98 30.96 -50.90
CA ILE A 6 -19.77 30.94 -49.45
C ILE A 6 -18.29 30.96 -48.99
N PRO A 7 -17.66 32.15 -48.90
CA PRO A 7 -16.34 32.33 -48.30
C PRO A 7 -16.30 31.99 -46.79
N TRP A 8 -17.44 32.02 -46.09
CA TRP A 8 -17.51 31.67 -44.67
C TRP A 8 -17.34 30.17 -44.40
N ALA A 9 -17.65 29.28 -45.34
CA ALA A 9 -17.43 27.84 -45.17
C ALA A 9 -15.93 27.54 -44.99
N TRP A 10 -15.06 28.15 -45.78
CA TRP A 10 -13.61 28.01 -45.64
C TRP A 10 -13.09 28.55 -44.32
N ALA A 11 -13.63 29.67 -43.84
CA ALA A 11 -13.31 30.19 -42.51
C ALA A 11 -13.69 29.21 -41.40
N THR A 12 -14.88 28.59 -41.48
CA THR A 12 -15.29 27.57 -40.50
C THR A 12 -14.42 26.32 -40.56
N VAL A 13 -13.98 25.88 -41.74
CA VAL A 13 -13.07 24.74 -41.91
C VAL A 13 -11.71 25.03 -41.30
N VAL A 14 -11.15 26.22 -41.50
CA VAL A 14 -9.85 26.60 -40.93
C VAL A 14 -9.92 26.69 -39.40
N VAL A 15 -10.97 27.30 -38.86
CA VAL A 15 -11.16 27.40 -37.40
C VAL A 15 -11.38 26.02 -36.77
N THR A 16 -12.25 25.19 -37.35
CA THR A 16 -12.51 23.84 -36.83
C THR A 16 -11.28 22.93 -36.91
N ALA A 17 -10.51 23.01 -38.01
CA ALA A 17 -9.24 22.32 -38.13
C ALA A 17 -8.24 22.76 -37.04
N GLY A 18 -8.09 24.07 -36.83
CA GLY A 18 -7.23 24.61 -35.77
C GLY A 18 -7.63 24.14 -34.37
N VAL A 19 -8.93 24.21 -34.04
CA VAL A 19 -9.46 23.73 -32.76
C VAL A 19 -9.27 22.23 -32.59
N SER A 20 -9.48 21.44 -33.65
CA SER A 20 -9.29 19.98 -33.60
C SER A 20 -7.83 19.61 -33.34
N LEU A 21 -6.88 20.31 -33.96
CA LEU A 21 -5.46 20.10 -33.76
C LEU A 21 -5.04 20.41 -32.32
N ILE A 22 -5.49 21.56 -31.80
CA ILE A 22 -5.22 21.97 -30.41
C ILE A 22 -5.83 20.95 -29.44
N THR A 23 -7.07 20.52 -29.68
CA THR A 23 -7.78 19.55 -28.83
C THR A 23 -7.07 18.19 -28.83
N ALA A 24 -6.59 17.73 -30.00
CA ALA A 24 -5.85 16.48 -30.12
C ALA A 24 -4.53 16.53 -29.34
N ILE A 25 -3.78 17.63 -29.45
CA ILE A 25 -2.51 17.83 -28.70
C ILE A 25 -2.78 17.85 -27.19
N LEU A 26 -3.79 18.62 -26.75
CA LEU A 26 -4.13 18.72 -25.33
C LEU A 26 -4.56 17.36 -24.77
N THR A 27 -5.40 16.64 -25.50
CA THR A 27 -5.90 15.31 -25.11
C THR A 27 -4.77 14.31 -25.02
N ALA A 28 -3.86 14.28 -26.01
CA ALA A 28 -2.69 13.39 -25.98
C ALA A 28 -1.75 13.71 -24.80
N TYR A 29 -1.52 14.99 -24.51
CA TYR A 29 -0.71 15.43 -23.37
C TYR A 29 -1.34 15.02 -22.04
N LEU A 30 -2.64 15.32 -21.84
CA LEU A 30 -3.39 14.93 -20.65
C LEU A 30 -3.38 13.40 -20.49
N THR A 31 -3.68 12.66 -21.54
CA THR A 31 -3.67 11.18 -21.53
C THR A 31 -2.31 10.65 -21.13
N SER A 32 -1.21 11.17 -21.71
CA SER A 32 0.14 10.75 -21.35
C SER A 32 0.45 11.03 -19.87
N ARG A 33 0.04 12.19 -19.35
CA ARG A 33 0.22 12.55 -17.94
C ARG A 33 -0.59 11.64 -17.01
N PHE A 34 -1.85 11.40 -17.32
CA PHE A 34 -2.73 10.49 -16.56
C PHE A 34 -2.18 9.07 -16.56
N THR A 35 -1.70 8.56 -17.69
CA THR A 35 -1.07 7.24 -17.79
C THR A 35 0.18 7.15 -16.93
N LYS A 36 1.08 8.14 -17.00
CA LYS A 36 2.31 8.16 -16.18
C LYS A 36 2.02 8.25 -14.67
N ILE A 37 0.99 8.98 -14.27
CA ILE A 37 0.57 9.06 -12.86
C ILE A 37 0.04 7.68 -12.42
N ARG A 38 -0.79 7.04 -13.25
CA ARG A 38 -1.34 5.71 -12.95
C ARG A 38 -0.26 4.63 -12.86
N GLU A 39 0.74 4.68 -13.73
CA GLU A 39 1.92 3.79 -13.68
C GLU A 39 2.70 3.99 -12.38
N ARG A 40 3.01 5.24 -12.01
CA ARG A 40 3.71 5.54 -10.75
C ARG A 40 2.94 5.11 -9.52
N GLU A 41 1.62 5.32 -9.50
CA GLU A 41 0.79 4.86 -8.39
C GLU A 41 0.76 3.32 -8.32
N ALA A 42 0.69 2.63 -9.45
CA ALA A 42 0.73 1.17 -9.49
C ALA A 42 2.07 0.64 -8.97
N ASP A 43 3.18 1.24 -9.37
CA ASP A 43 4.53 0.89 -8.90
C ASP A 43 4.70 1.20 -7.41
N TRP A 44 4.18 2.34 -6.94
CA TRP A 44 4.19 2.71 -5.53
C TRP A 44 3.38 1.73 -4.67
N ARG A 45 2.20 1.31 -5.15
CA ARG A 45 1.38 0.27 -4.48
C ARG A 45 2.09 -1.08 -4.44
N ARG A 46 2.78 -1.47 -5.52
CA ARG A 46 3.58 -2.70 -5.56
C ARG A 46 4.74 -2.66 -4.56
N LEU A 47 5.48 -1.55 -4.51
CA LEU A 47 6.57 -1.37 -3.56
C LEU A 47 6.10 -1.50 -2.11
N LYS A 48 4.98 -0.84 -1.76
CA LYS A 48 4.35 -0.96 -0.43
C LYS A 48 3.99 -2.40 -0.10
N LEU A 49 3.37 -3.11 -1.04
CA LEU A 49 2.98 -4.51 -0.84
C LEU A 49 4.20 -5.41 -0.56
N THR A 50 5.27 -5.26 -1.34
CA THR A 50 6.52 -6.02 -1.13
C THR A 50 7.09 -5.77 0.27
N ARG A 51 7.18 -4.50 0.70
CA ARG A 51 7.70 -4.17 2.04
C ARG A 51 6.81 -4.67 3.17
N TYR A 52 5.49 -4.62 3.00
CA TYR A 52 4.55 -5.17 3.98
C TYR A 52 4.62 -6.68 4.07
N GLN A 53 4.80 -7.38 2.93
CA GLN A 53 5.02 -8.83 2.92
C GLN A 53 6.31 -9.21 3.64
N GLU A 54 7.43 -8.55 3.34
CA GLU A 54 8.73 -8.78 3.99
C GLU A 54 8.64 -8.65 5.53
N PHE A 55 7.90 -7.65 6.02
CA PHE A 55 7.68 -7.48 7.45
C PHE A 55 6.79 -8.56 8.06
N VAL A 56 5.68 -8.92 7.41
CA VAL A 56 4.78 -9.97 7.94
C VAL A 56 5.52 -11.30 8.00
N ASP A 57 6.34 -11.61 7.01
CA ASP A 57 7.20 -12.80 6.99
C ASP A 57 8.24 -12.76 8.12
N ALA A 58 8.93 -11.63 8.29
CA ALA A 58 9.89 -11.45 9.39
C ALA A 58 9.22 -11.54 10.77
N ALA A 59 8.04 -10.94 10.94
CA ALA A 59 7.26 -10.96 12.18
C ALA A 59 6.75 -12.38 12.51
N SER A 60 6.36 -13.16 11.49
CA SER A 60 6.00 -14.57 11.66
C SER A 60 7.21 -15.42 12.10
N GLY A 61 8.44 -15.01 11.77
CA GLY A 61 9.67 -15.67 12.21
C GLY A 61 9.93 -15.55 13.70
N ILE A 62 9.55 -14.43 14.33
CA ILE A 62 9.75 -14.17 15.76
C ILE A 62 8.61 -14.76 16.61
N THR A 63 7.42 -14.86 16.04
CA THR A 63 6.25 -15.40 16.74
C THR A 63 6.48 -16.90 16.98
N GLU A 64 6.46 -17.33 18.26
CA GLU A 64 6.53 -18.73 18.76
C GLU A 64 7.89 -19.36 19.03
N GLY A 65 8.81 -18.60 19.64
CA GLY A 65 9.98 -19.23 20.26
C GLY A 65 11.04 -19.73 19.27
N ARG A 66 10.85 -19.49 17.95
CA ARG A 66 11.90 -19.49 16.93
C ARG A 66 12.72 -18.20 16.92
N SER A 67 12.69 -17.46 18.03
CA SER A 67 13.35 -16.17 18.20
C SER A 67 14.86 -16.38 18.33
N THR A 68 15.55 -16.55 17.20
CA THR A 68 17.01 -16.48 17.13
C THR A 68 17.45 -15.01 17.01
N PRO A 69 18.67 -14.65 17.43
CA PRO A 69 19.20 -13.29 17.26
C PRO A 69 19.09 -12.78 15.81
N GLU A 70 19.28 -13.66 14.84
CA GLU A 70 19.17 -13.34 13.40
C GLU A 70 17.73 -13.01 12.99
N THR A 71 16.74 -13.71 13.53
CA THR A 71 15.31 -13.41 13.24
C THR A 71 14.89 -12.08 13.85
N ILE A 72 15.42 -11.73 15.03
CA ILE A 72 15.19 -10.44 15.70
C ILE A 72 15.75 -9.30 14.85
N ILE A 73 17.00 -9.42 14.39
CA ILE A 73 17.64 -8.41 13.53
C ILE A 73 16.82 -8.21 12.24
N ARG A 74 16.45 -9.30 11.56
CA ARG A 74 15.65 -9.23 10.32
C ARG A 74 14.30 -8.53 10.51
N PHE A 75 13.65 -8.75 11.65
CA PHE A 75 12.40 -8.04 11.97
C PHE A 75 12.62 -6.54 12.19
N HIS A 76 13.66 -6.16 12.91
CA HIS A 76 13.97 -4.74 13.11
C HIS A 76 14.35 -4.05 11.80
N ASP A 77 15.12 -4.72 10.94
CA ASP A 77 15.45 -4.22 9.61
C ASP A 77 14.19 -4.05 8.74
N ALA A 78 13.28 -5.04 8.76
CA ALA A 78 12.01 -4.95 8.05
C ALA A 78 11.12 -3.83 8.60
N ALA A 79 11.02 -3.69 9.93
CA ALA A 79 10.26 -2.64 10.59
C ALA A 79 10.80 -1.23 10.26
N ASN A 80 12.12 -1.08 10.18
CA ASN A 80 12.76 0.17 9.77
C ASN A 80 12.50 0.48 8.28
N SER A 81 12.57 -0.54 7.43
CA SER A 81 12.31 -0.36 5.99
C SER A 81 10.88 0.09 5.67
N ILE A 82 9.91 -0.38 6.47
CA ILE A 82 8.50 0.04 6.34
C ILE A 82 8.32 1.53 6.60
N GLN A 83 9.14 2.12 7.48
CA GLN A 83 8.97 3.53 7.86
C GLN A 83 9.12 4.48 6.67
N LEU A 84 9.85 4.07 5.63
CA LEU A 84 10.07 4.87 4.43
C LEU A 84 8.86 4.88 3.48
N VAL A 85 8.02 3.86 3.51
CA VAL A 85 6.94 3.67 2.53
C VAL A 85 5.55 3.73 3.15
N ALA A 86 5.45 3.57 4.48
CA ALA A 86 4.19 3.53 5.20
C ALA A 86 3.52 4.91 5.30
N SER A 87 2.18 4.90 5.25
CA SER A 87 1.39 6.07 5.62
C SER A 87 1.35 6.25 7.14
N LEU A 88 1.02 7.47 7.59
CA LEU A 88 0.95 7.82 9.01
C LEU A 88 0.07 6.87 9.85
N PRO A 89 -1.13 6.44 9.41
CA PRO A 89 -1.94 5.49 10.20
C PRO A 89 -1.27 4.12 10.39
N VAL A 90 -0.45 3.70 9.42
CA VAL A 90 0.33 2.45 9.52
C VAL A 90 1.48 2.63 10.51
N LEU A 91 2.17 3.78 10.48
CA LEU A 91 3.24 4.10 11.41
C LEU A 91 2.76 4.15 12.87
N GLU A 92 1.63 4.79 13.13
CA GLU A 92 1.02 4.84 14.46
C GLU A 92 0.69 3.43 14.99
N ALA A 93 0.09 2.60 14.13
CA ALA A 93 -0.22 1.21 14.49
C ALA A 93 1.05 0.38 14.71
N LEU A 94 2.12 0.63 13.94
CA LEU A 94 3.41 -0.04 14.07
C LEU A 94 4.09 0.32 15.40
N TRP A 95 4.13 1.60 15.75
CA TRP A 95 4.71 2.04 17.03
C TRP A 95 3.92 1.49 18.21
N HIS A 96 2.59 1.50 18.15
CA HIS A 96 1.76 0.86 19.18
C HIS A 96 2.05 -0.64 19.29
N PHE A 97 2.24 -1.35 18.17
CA PHE A 97 2.62 -2.76 18.19
C PHE A 97 3.99 -3.01 18.82
N LEU A 98 4.98 -2.18 18.49
CA LEU A 98 6.32 -2.26 19.06
C LEU A 98 6.32 -1.95 20.56
N ASP A 99 5.55 -0.96 21.00
CA ASP A 99 5.43 -0.59 22.42
C ASP A 99 4.76 -1.69 23.26
N VAL A 100 3.70 -2.31 22.74
CA VAL A 100 3.03 -3.45 23.38
C VAL A 100 3.95 -4.68 23.49
N ASN A 101 4.84 -4.88 22.52
CA ASN A 101 5.77 -6.02 22.50
C ASN A 101 7.15 -5.69 23.07
N SER A 102 7.38 -4.46 23.54
CA SER A 102 8.65 -4.04 24.12
C SER A 102 8.97 -4.82 25.40
N CYS A 103 10.26 -5.11 25.61
CA CYS A 103 10.76 -5.74 26.83
C CYS A 103 10.51 -4.89 28.09
N SER A 104 10.32 -3.57 27.93
CA SER A 104 10.00 -2.65 29.04
C SER A 104 8.53 -2.72 29.48
N ASN A 105 7.66 -3.39 28.71
CA ASN A 105 6.23 -3.42 28.99
C ASN A 105 5.86 -4.60 29.90
N LEU A 106 5.64 -4.30 31.18
CA LEU A 106 5.27 -5.27 32.21
C LEU A 106 3.84 -5.84 32.02
N ASN A 107 2.98 -5.16 31.24
CA ASN A 107 1.61 -5.58 30.99
C ASN A 107 1.45 -6.40 29.71
N ARG A 108 2.56 -6.91 29.15
CA ARG A 108 2.57 -7.70 27.92
C ARG A 108 1.68 -8.92 28.04
N THR A 109 0.54 -8.88 27.36
CA THR A 109 -0.40 -9.99 27.27
C THR A 109 -0.52 -10.45 25.81
N ALA A 110 -0.64 -11.76 25.59
CA ALA A 110 -0.83 -12.31 24.24
C ALA A 110 -2.03 -11.69 23.52
N GLU A 111 -3.09 -11.39 24.27
CA GLU A 111 -4.30 -10.74 23.76
C GLU A 111 -4.03 -9.29 23.29
N LEU A 112 -3.30 -8.49 24.07
CA LEU A 112 -2.94 -7.12 23.68
C LEU A 112 -2.02 -7.11 22.45
N SER A 113 -1.07 -8.05 22.38
CA SER A 113 -0.20 -8.20 21.21
C SER A 113 -1.00 -8.58 19.96
N ASN A 114 -1.95 -9.51 20.07
CA ASN A 114 -2.85 -9.86 18.98
C ASN A 114 -3.72 -8.69 18.54
N GLN A 115 -4.27 -7.90 19.47
CA GLN A 115 -5.08 -6.72 19.14
C GLN A 115 -4.25 -5.64 18.45
N ALA A 116 -3.01 -5.41 18.88
CA ALA A 116 -2.10 -4.48 18.24
C ALA A 116 -1.72 -4.94 16.82
N LEU A 117 -1.50 -6.26 16.64
CA LEU A 117 -1.27 -6.86 15.33
C LEU A 117 -2.48 -6.72 14.41
N ASP A 118 -3.70 -6.96 14.91
CA ASP A 118 -4.95 -6.79 14.15
C ASP A 118 -5.09 -5.35 13.63
N LYS A 119 -4.82 -4.36 14.49
CA LYS A 119 -4.83 -2.94 14.11
C LYS A 119 -3.79 -2.64 13.03
N LEU A 120 -2.57 -3.17 13.17
CA LEU A 120 -1.48 -2.98 12.20
C LEU A 120 -1.82 -3.56 10.83
N ILE A 121 -2.31 -4.80 10.78
CA ILE A 121 -2.69 -5.47 9.52
C ILE A 121 -3.84 -4.74 8.82
N ARG A 122 -4.83 -4.23 9.57
CA ARG A 122 -5.91 -3.41 9.01
C ARG A 122 -5.38 -2.10 8.44
N ALA A 123 -4.50 -1.41 9.16
CA ALA A 123 -3.90 -0.17 8.67
C ALA A 123 -3.14 -0.40 7.36
N MET A 124 -2.29 -1.45 7.30
CA MET A 124 -1.56 -1.81 6.08
C MET A 124 -2.50 -2.16 4.93
N ARG A 125 -3.60 -2.88 5.21
CA ARG A 125 -4.59 -3.25 4.19
C ARG A 125 -5.31 -2.04 3.62
N ARG A 126 -5.70 -1.09 4.46
CA ARG A 126 -6.31 0.18 4.02
C ARG A 126 -5.35 1.02 3.19
N ASP A 127 -4.06 0.96 3.50
CA ASP A 127 -3.04 1.71 2.76
C ASP A 127 -2.79 1.15 1.34
N VAL A 128 -2.99 -0.16 1.14
CA VAL A 128 -2.83 -0.83 -0.16
C VAL A 128 -4.13 -0.89 -0.96
N ARG A 129 -5.30 -0.99 -0.29
CA ARG A 129 -6.59 -1.16 -0.96
C ARG A 129 -7.04 0.10 -1.70
N PRO A 130 -7.69 -0.05 -2.86
CA PRO A 130 -8.45 1.04 -3.47
C PRO A 130 -9.62 1.43 -2.55
N ILE A 131 -9.94 2.73 -2.52
CA ILE A 131 -10.80 3.41 -1.54
C ILE A 131 -12.26 2.86 -1.49
N ASP A 132 -12.70 2.10 -2.48
CA ASP A 132 -14.11 1.70 -2.66
C ASP A 132 -14.56 0.43 -1.91
N GLU A 133 -13.67 -0.33 -1.27
CA GLU A 133 -14.07 -1.58 -0.61
C GLU A 133 -14.21 -1.44 0.90
N ALA A 134 -15.46 -1.44 1.39
CA ALA A 134 -15.76 -1.54 2.81
C ALA A 134 -15.10 -2.79 3.44
N GLU A 135 -14.30 -2.61 4.49
CA GLU A 135 -13.66 -3.73 5.18
C GLU A 135 -14.66 -4.51 6.04
N PRO A 136 -14.84 -5.83 5.81
CA PRO A 136 -15.56 -6.67 6.76
C PRO A 136 -14.77 -6.77 8.07
N LYS A 137 -15.47 -6.69 9.21
CA LYS A 137 -14.89 -6.76 10.56
C LYS A 137 -14.38 -8.19 10.84
N ARG A 138 -13.17 -8.51 10.38
CA ARG A 138 -12.47 -9.78 10.66
C ARG A 138 -11.31 -9.53 11.61
N SER A 139 -11.11 -10.42 12.58
CA SER A 139 -9.93 -10.41 13.45
C SER A 139 -8.75 -11.10 12.76
N PHE A 140 -7.60 -10.44 12.71
CA PHE A 140 -6.35 -11.03 12.26
C PHE A 140 -5.50 -11.47 13.44
N GLY A 141 -4.87 -12.62 13.29
CA GLY A 141 -3.89 -13.16 14.22
C GLY A 141 -2.96 -14.10 13.47
N PHE A 142 -1.74 -14.27 13.96
CA PHE A 142 -0.85 -15.28 13.41
C PHE A 142 -1.44 -16.67 13.65
N ILE A 143 -1.50 -17.47 12.58
CA ILE A 143 -1.89 -18.88 12.68
C ILE A 143 -0.77 -19.59 13.40
N ARG A 144 -1.10 -20.18 14.55
CA ARG A 144 -0.13 -20.95 15.31
C ARG A 144 0.05 -22.34 14.70
N PRO A 145 1.28 -22.81 14.44
CA PRO A 145 1.56 -24.20 14.14
C PRO A 145 1.22 -25.04 15.38
N PRO A 146 0.85 -26.31 15.18
CA PRO A 146 0.55 -27.22 16.27
C PRO A 146 1.76 -27.32 17.23
N PRO A 147 1.52 -27.43 18.55
CA PRO A 147 2.60 -27.59 19.52
C PRO A 147 3.46 -28.79 19.10
N SER A 148 4.76 -28.58 18.93
CA SER A 148 5.65 -29.69 18.57
C SER A 148 5.66 -30.68 19.72
N SER A 149 5.39 -31.95 19.43
CA SER A 149 5.41 -33.05 20.40
C SER A 149 6.82 -33.35 20.94
N ALA A 150 7.80 -32.49 20.66
CA ALA A 150 9.21 -32.66 21.02
C ALA A 150 9.54 -32.20 22.45
N SER A 151 8.62 -31.55 23.16
CA SER A 151 8.77 -31.18 24.59
C SER A 151 7.96 -32.11 25.49
N ARG A 152 8.18 -33.42 25.35
CA ARG A 152 7.77 -34.43 26.33
C ARG A 152 8.95 -35.34 26.62
N LYS A 153 9.94 -34.81 27.33
CA LYS A 153 10.93 -35.57 28.10
C LYS A 153 11.26 -34.80 29.36
#